data_AF-A0A915AAT5-F1
#
_entry.id   AF-A0A915AAT5-F1
#
_cell.length_a   1.000
_cell.length_b   1.000
_cell.length_c   1.000
_cell.angle_alpha   90.00
_cell.angle_beta   90.00
_cell.angle_gamma   90.00
#
_symmetry.space_group_name_H-M   'P 1'
#
loop_
_entity.id
_entity.type
_entity.pdbx_description
1 polymer ?
#
loop_
_entity_poly.entity_id
_entity_poly.type
_entity_poly.pdbx_seq_one_letter_code
_entity_poly.pdbx_strand_id
1 'polypeptide(L)'
;MCEKEESANKTPAAISNGACCSRVSNDDDHVTFQYEWPVKVCKRRVSQNEELVLNVSPAFSTALDGVQFTWALKISDDCAASDYYYEDNASNISVSLYYKDGPTPDVHVVEAKIQITDVDGENKLPTLRFLEDEWTRGSGWSAKVADQRHTELSNFVHEHVGKTIRVIIDIKMESSIFSPMLYLPNVDGANKKLEDACVRYLEDVRLNHKRIPQLESILNDPEMDMFEVHDLILSHGCDEIQQRTKYKWERKHIQNVFTHIYFMQCVLPGIEYFEDFIEVIDASRSHCIAPLTREIERYICRTIIKSTKDLTFIKKMLLVAEHNELPVLKMMCSGIIADSIVDESAKDHAQMNAISREMRQIAQQIALTESESATEEVDNDILVNNIMAELKSLTRSMRRVSISKSTKSSNSSRSTSPCVMHETSDARVVTSGKSGCTQR
;
A
#
# COMPACT_ATOMS: atom_id res chain seq x y z
N MET A 1 17.12 -23.85 18.01
CA MET A 1 16.96 -25.11 18.76
C MET A 1 15.60 -25.70 18.43
N CYS A 2 15.55 -26.68 17.54
CA CYS A 2 14.45 -27.64 17.42
C CYS A 2 15.09 -28.99 17.13
N GLU A 3 14.85 -29.95 18.01
CA GLU A 3 15.32 -31.32 17.89
C GLU A 3 14.48 -32.08 16.85
N LYS A 4 15.17 -32.87 16.04
CA LYS A 4 14.61 -33.89 15.13
C LYS A 4 14.07 -35.05 15.96
N GLU A 5 12.87 -35.52 15.64
CA GLU A 5 12.51 -36.93 15.80
C GLU A 5 12.30 -37.56 14.42
N GLU A 6 13.00 -38.67 14.22
CA GLU A 6 13.07 -39.48 13.03
C GLU A 6 12.36 -40.81 13.31
N SER A 7 11.42 -41.23 12.45
CA SER A 7 11.08 -42.65 12.26
C SER A 7 10.06 -42.90 11.13
N ALA A 8 10.60 -43.35 9.99
CA ALA A 8 10.21 -44.52 9.20
C ALA A 8 8.91 -44.55 8.33
N ASN A 9 9.18 -44.62 7.02
CA ASN A 9 8.58 -45.44 5.96
C ASN A 9 7.07 -45.35 5.66
N LYS A 10 6.74 -44.64 4.58
CA LYS A 10 5.72 -45.06 3.57
C LYS A 10 6.07 -44.49 2.19
N THR A 11 6.00 -45.37 1.19
CA THR A 11 6.19 -45.17 -0.25
C THR A 11 5.45 -43.92 -0.78
N PRO A 12 6.03 -43.14 -1.73
CA PRO A 12 5.43 -41.87 -2.15
C PRO A 12 4.25 -42.09 -3.09
N ALA A 13 3.08 -41.60 -2.69
CA ALA A 13 1.95 -41.41 -3.58
C ALA A 13 2.16 -40.10 -4.35
N ALA A 14 2.15 -40.19 -5.67
CA ALA A 14 2.13 -39.05 -6.58
C ALA A 14 0.91 -38.16 -6.28
N ILE A 15 1.15 -36.89 -5.98
CA ILE A 15 0.12 -35.84 -5.95
C ILE A 15 0.43 -34.88 -7.09
N SER A 16 -0.38 -34.97 -8.14
CA SER A 16 -0.34 -34.11 -9.32
C SER A 16 -1.11 -32.80 -9.07
N ASN A 17 -0.42 -31.69 -9.34
CA ASN A 17 -0.86 -30.41 -9.92
C ASN A 17 -2.27 -29.85 -9.63
N GLY A 18 -2.27 -28.61 -9.10
CA GLY A 18 -2.67 -27.44 -9.87
C GLY A 18 -4.17 -27.15 -10.01
N ALA A 19 -4.66 -26.18 -9.22
CA ALA A 19 -5.84 -25.40 -9.57
C ALA A 19 -5.82 -24.00 -8.93
N CYS A 20 -5.69 -23.01 -9.81
CA CYS A 20 -6.18 -21.63 -9.78
C CYS A 20 -7.06 -21.17 -8.61
N CYS A 21 -6.68 -20.00 -8.08
CA CYS A 21 -7.53 -18.81 -7.92
C CYS A 21 -8.96 -19.04 -7.40
N SER A 22 -9.15 -19.05 -6.08
CA SER A 22 -10.38 -18.57 -5.47
C SER A 22 -10.20 -17.11 -5.07
N ARG A 23 -10.71 -16.22 -5.92
CA ARG A 23 -10.97 -14.81 -5.58
C ARG A 23 -11.87 -14.79 -4.35
N VAL A 24 -11.36 -14.26 -3.23
CA VAL A 24 -12.23 -13.65 -2.23
C VAL A 24 -12.61 -12.29 -2.80
N SER A 25 -13.69 -12.25 -3.57
CA SER A 25 -14.34 -11.00 -3.95
C SER A 25 -14.97 -10.41 -2.69
N ASN A 26 -14.21 -9.57 -1.98
CA ASN A 26 -14.82 -8.65 -1.04
C ASN A 26 -15.55 -7.59 -1.86
N ASP A 27 -16.88 -7.59 -1.76
CA ASP A 27 -17.84 -6.74 -2.47
C ASP A 27 -17.82 -5.29 -1.92
N ASP A 28 -16.61 -4.72 -1.81
CA ASP A 28 -16.33 -3.35 -1.40
C ASP A 28 -15.15 -2.82 -2.24
N ASP A 29 -15.43 -2.50 -3.52
CA ASP A 29 -14.44 -2.07 -4.51
C ASP A 29 -13.68 -0.79 -4.10
N HIS A 30 -14.13 -0.11 -3.04
CA HIS A 30 -13.57 1.17 -2.61
C HIS A 30 -13.36 1.22 -1.10
N VAL A 31 -12.36 2.00 -0.71
CA VAL A 31 -12.05 2.35 0.67
C VAL A 31 -12.09 3.86 0.82
N THR A 32 -12.67 4.35 1.92
CA THR A 32 -12.73 5.78 2.22
C THR A 32 -11.91 6.08 3.47
N PHE A 33 -11.03 7.06 3.32
CA PHE A 33 -10.07 7.53 4.31
C PHE A 33 -10.46 8.93 4.75
N GLN A 34 -10.57 9.18 6.04
CA GLN A 34 -10.84 10.51 6.57
C GLN A 34 -9.66 11.04 7.39
N TYR A 35 -9.20 12.24 7.06
CA TYR A 35 -8.16 12.95 7.80
C TYR A 35 -8.72 14.27 8.33
N GLU A 36 -8.43 14.56 9.60
CA GLU A 36 -8.81 15.80 10.25
C GLU A 36 -7.58 16.66 10.56
N TRP A 37 -7.62 17.90 10.09
CA TRP A 37 -6.59 18.90 10.30
C TRP A 37 -7.14 20.10 11.10
N PRO A 38 -6.90 20.14 12.42
CA PRO A 38 -7.09 21.36 13.20
C PRO A 38 -5.95 22.34 12.87
N VAL A 39 -6.29 23.51 12.34
CA VAL A 39 -5.32 24.52 11.88
C VAL A 39 -5.61 25.89 12.45
N LYS A 40 -4.60 26.51 13.07
CA LYS A 40 -4.63 27.93 13.39
C LYS A 40 -4.37 28.71 12.11
N VAL A 41 -5.35 29.48 11.65
CA VAL A 41 -5.23 30.25 10.41
C VAL A 41 -4.23 31.38 10.63
N CYS A 42 -3.09 31.30 9.95
CA CYS A 42 -2.05 32.31 10.02
C CYS A 42 -1.90 33.04 8.68
N LYS A 43 -1.56 34.33 8.76
CA LYS A 43 -1.00 35.09 7.64
C LYS A 43 0.52 35.00 7.66
N ARG A 44 1.13 34.93 6.49
CA ARG A 44 2.57 35.04 6.28
C ARG A 44 2.86 36.32 5.53
N ARG A 45 3.88 37.03 6.00
CA ARG A 45 4.41 38.20 5.31
C ARG A 45 5.21 37.74 4.10
N VAL A 46 4.83 38.22 2.92
CA VAL A 46 5.48 37.87 1.64
C VAL A 46 6.29 39.03 1.09
N SER A 47 5.87 40.27 1.37
CA SER A 47 6.65 41.48 1.07
C SER A 47 6.56 42.50 2.20
N GLN A 48 7.21 43.66 2.06
CA GLN A 48 7.19 44.70 3.10
C GLN A 48 5.77 45.18 3.43
N ASN A 49 4.81 45.09 2.50
CA ASN A 49 3.44 45.57 2.69
C ASN A 49 2.35 44.51 2.44
N GLU A 50 2.72 43.25 2.21
CA GLU A 50 1.79 42.20 1.81
C GLU A 50 1.87 41.00 2.76
N GLU A 51 0.71 40.64 3.31
CA GLU A 51 0.51 39.45 4.12
C GLU A 51 -0.61 38.63 3.51
N LEU A 52 -0.34 37.35 3.29
CA LEU A 52 -1.31 36.41 2.73
C LEU A 52 -1.49 35.19 3.62
N VAL A 53 -2.70 34.65 3.62
CA VAL A 53 -3.01 33.37 4.27
C VAL A 53 -2.20 32.29 3.54
N LEU A 54 -1.38 31.54 4.28
CA LEU A 54 -0.66 30.38 3.76
C LEU A 54 -0.44 29.38 4.89
N ASN A 55 -1.25 28.33 4.89
CA ASN A 55 -1.20 27.26 5.87
C ASN A 55 -1.08 25.93 5.13
N VAL A 56 -0.17 25.07 5.57
CA VAL A 56 0.06 23.75 4.98
C VAL A 56 -0.06 22.71 6.08
N SER A 57 -0.80 21.64 5.83
CA SER A 57 -0.97 20.57 6.81
C SER A 57 0.33 19.79 6.99
N PRO A 58 0.51 19.14 8.15
CA PRO A 58 1.37 17.96 8.21
C PRO A 58 1.01 16.98 7.09
N ALA A 59 2.00 16.26 6.59
CA ALA A 59 1.73 15.18 5.63
C ALA A 59 0.92 14.09 6.33
N PHE A 60 -0.05 13.52 5.62
CA PHE A 60 -0.88 12.42 6.11
C PHE A 60 -0.93 11.30 5.06
N SER A 61 -1.22 10.06 5.44
CA SER A 61 -1.18 8.92 4.53
C SER A 61 -2.50 8.15 4.48
N THR A 62 -2.96 7.82 3.27
CA THR A 62 -3.94 6.75 3.07
C THR A 62 -3.18 5.43 2.97
N ALA A 63 -3.46 4.48 3.85
CA ALA A 63 -2.70 3.24 3.94
C ALA A 63 -3.62 2.04 4.17
N LEU A 64 -3.36 0.96 3.43
CA LEU A 64 -4.07 -0.32 3.53
C LEU A 64 -3.15 -1.42 2.99
N ASP A 65 -3.15 -2.58 3.64
CA ASP A 65 -2.39 -3.79 3.24
C ASP A 65 -0.89 -3.54 2.97
N GLY A 66 -0.29 -2.60 3.71
CA GLY A 66 1.12 -2.22 3.59
C GLY A 66 1.44 -1.26 2.43
N VAL A 67 0.45 -0.87 1.62
CA VAL A 67 0.58 0.13 0.57
C VAL A 67 0.10 1.49 1.08
N GLN A 68 0.81 2.56 0.71
CA GLN A 68 0.54 3.91 1.22
C GLN A 68 0.64 4.99 0.15
N PHE A 69 -0.23 5.99 0.25
CA PHE A 69 -0.14 7.24 -0.50
C PHE A 69 -0.10 8.40 0.47
N THR A 70 0.85 9.31 0.28
CA THR A 70 1.08 10.44 1.17
C THR A 70 0.56 11.72 0.54
N TRP A 71 -0.15 12.50 1.35
CA TRP A 71 -0.91 13.67 0.95
C TRP A 71 -0.55 14.88 1.82
N ALA A 72 -0.89 16.08 1.36
CA ALA A 72 -0.94 17.27 2.20
C ALA A 72 -2.02 18.25 1.72
N LEU A 73 -2.58 19.00 2.65
CA LEU A 73 -3.51 20.09 2.38
C LEU A 73 -2.79 21.43 2.42
N LYS A 74 -3.29 22.37 1.61
CA LYS A 74 -2.85 23.77 1.60
C LYS A 74 -4.08 24.68 1.60
N ILE A 75 -4.07 25.70 2.44
CA ILE A 75 -4.99 26.83 2.38
C ILE A 75 -4.15 28.05 2.02
N SER A 76 -4.46 28.71 0.91
CA SER A 76 -3.75 29.92 0.50
C SER A 76 -4.66 30.97 -0.11
N ASP A 77 -4.25 32.23 -0.03
CA ASP A 77 -4.74 33.22 -0.98
C ASP A 77 -4.20 32.91 -2.39
N ASP A 78 -5.10 32.77 -3.36
CA ASP A 78 -4.81 32.90 -4.78
C ASP A 78 -4.62 34.39 -5.06
N CYS A 79 -3.37 34.84 -4.96
CA CYS A 79 -2.94 36.03 -5.65
C CYS A 79 -2.92 35.67 -7.15
N ALA A 80 -4.07 35.77 -7.82
CA ALA A 80 -4.06 35.84 -9.27
C ALA A 80 -3.09 36.96 -9.62
N ALA A 81 -2.07 36.66 -10.43
CA ALA A 81 -1.21 37.69 -11.01
C ALA A 81 -2.12 38.55 -11.91
N SER A 82 -2.79 39.53 -11.30
CA SER A 82 -3.58 40.49 -12.04
C SER A 82 -2.57 41.46 -12.65
N ASP A 83 -2.12 41.14 -13.87
CA ASP A 83 -1.43 42.08 -14.76
C ASP A 83 -2.33 43.26 -15.19
N TYR A 84 -3.49 43.46 -14.55
CA TYR A 84 -4.42 44.53 -14.82
C TYR A 84 -4.87 45.21 -13.53
N TYR A 85 -4.55 46.51 -13.48
CA TYR A 85 -4.94 47.54 -12.55
C TYR A 85 -6.46 47.56 -12.21
N TYR A 86 -6.92 46.65 -11.35
CA TYR A 86 -8.17 46.81 -10.63
C TYR A 86 -7.94 46.58 -9.15
N GLU A 87 -8.18 47.65 -8.37
CA GLU A 87 -8.16 47.73 -6.91
C GLU A 87 -9.32 46.93 -6.28
N ASP A 88 -9.44 45.64 -6.60
CA ASP A 88 -10.30 44.74 -5.83
C ASP A 88 -9.37 43.76 -5.10
N ASN A 89 -8.96 44.17 -3.90
CA ASN A 89 -8.07 43.44 -2.98
C ASN A 89 -8.72 42.16 -2.39
N ALA A 90 -9.66 41.54 -3.10
CA ALA A 90 -10.28 40.31 -2.67
C ALA A 90 -9.33 39.14 -2.94
N SER A 91 -8.40 38.90 -2.02
CA SER A 91 -7.57 37.71 -2.04
C SER A 91 -8.48 36.49 -1.92
N ASN A 92 -8.45 35.67 -2.96
CA ASN A 92 -9.38 34.55 -3.11
C ASN A 92 -8.79 33.34 -2.42
N ILE A 93 -9.43 32.81 -1.38
CA ILE A 93 -8.89 31.63 -0.70
C ILE A 93 -9.10 30.36 -1.54
N SER A 94 -8.01 29.67 -1.83
CA SER A 94 -7.96 28.34 -2.41
C SER A 94 -7.60 27.28 -1.36
N VAL A 95 -8.22 26.10 -1.49
CA VAL A 95 -7.90 24.92 -0.67
C VAL A 95 -7.47 23.80 -1.61
N SER A 96 -6.23 23.35 -1.48
CA SER A 96 -5.61 22.39 -2.40
C SER A 96 -5.19 21.11 -1.70
N LEU A 97 -5.31 19.98 -2.40
CA LEU A 97 -4.81 18.67 -2.00
C LEU A 97 -3.63 18.27 -2.88
N TYR A 98 -2.49 17.94 -2.25
CA TYR A 98 -1.27 17.53 -2.91
C TYR A 98 -1.03 16.04 -2.74
N TYR A 99 -0.70 15.35 -3.84
CA TYR A 99 -0.15 14.00 -3.79
C TYR A 99 1.37 14.10 -3.66
N LYS A 100 1.91 13.82 -2.47
CA LYS A 100 3.33 14.03 -2.18
C LYS A 100 4.20 12.86 -2.62
N ASP A 101 3.77 11.64 -2.27
CA ASP A 101 4.55 10.44 -2.51
C ASP A 101 3.69 9.18 -2.42
N GLY A 102 4.12 8.10 -3.06
CA GLY A 102 3.42 6.81 -3.06
C GLY A 102 4.05 5.81 -4.03
N PRO A 103 3.39 4.68 -4.31
CA PRO A 103 3.94 3.61 -5.15
C PRO A 103 4.06 3.99 -6.63
N THR A 104 3.14 4.81 -7.14
CA THR A 104 3.08 5.18 -8.56
C THR A 104 3.26 6.67 -8.77
N PRO A 105 3.77 7.11 -9.93
CA PRO A 105 3.82 8.53 -10.28
C PRO A 105 2.42 9.14 -10.30
N ASP A 106 1.44 8.42 -10.83
CA ASP A 106 0.06 8.88 -10.94
C ASP A 106 -0.87 7.96 -10.15
N VAL A 107 -1.92 8.54 -9.56
CA VAL A 107 -2.93 7.80 -8.80
C VAL A 107 -4.32 8.32 -9.11
N HIS A 108 -5.26 7.40 -9.30
CA HIS A 108 -6.66 7.74 -9.46
C HIS A 108 -7.37 7.80 -8.10
N VAL A 109 -8.04 8.91 -7.83
CA VAL A 109 -8.89 9.09 -6.65
C VAL A 109 -10.33 9.18 -7.12
N VAL A 110 -11.17 8.28 -6.62
CA VAL A 110 -12.56 8.17 -7.04
C VAL A 110 -13.38 9.36 -6.57
N GLU A 111 -13.10 9.84 -5.36
CA GLU A 111 -13.73 11.06 -4.85
C GLU A 111 -12.88 11.67 -3.73
N ALA A 112 -12.70 13.00 -3.75
CA ALA A 112 -12.13 13.74 -2.63
C ALA A 112 -13.06 14.88 -2.23
N LYS A 113 -13.41 14.95 -0.94
CA LYS A 113 -14.34 15.92 -0.36
C LYS A 113 -13.69 16.65 0.82
N ILE A 114 -13.89 17.96 0.89
CA ILE A 114 -13.43 18.77 2.02
C ILE A 114 -14.61 19.40 2.74
N GLN A 115 -14.56 19.33 4.06
CA GLN A 115 -15.46 20.02 4.97
C GLN A 115 -14.63 20.95 5.87
N ILE A 116 -15.05 22.20 5.98
CA ILE A 116 -14.37 23.20 6.81
C ILE A 116 -15.38 23.69 7.85
N THR A 117 -14.98 23.64 9.11
CA THR A 117 -15.78 24.12 10.24
C THR A 117 -14.96 24.97 11.18
N ASP A 118 -15.61 25.75 12.03
CA ASP A 118 -14.96 26.30 13.22
C ASP A 118 -14.59 25.18 14.23
N VAL A 119 -13.98 25.56 15.35
CA VAL A 119 -13.55 24.60 16.40
C VAL A 119 -14.74 23.87 17.01
N ASP A 120 -15.85 24.57 17.20
CA ASP A 120 -17.04 24.06 17.88
C ASP A 120 -17.91 23.21 16.94
N GLY A 121 -17.70 23.30 15.62
CA GLY A 121 -18.44 22.56 14.59
C GLY A 121 -19.78 23.20 14.22
N GLU A 122 -20.08 24.39 14.76
CA GLU A 122 -21.36 25.09 14.61
C GLU A 122 -21.42 25.86 13.28
N ASN A 123 -20.32 26.51 12.89
CA ASN A 123 -20.22 27.16 11.59
C ASN A 123 -19.53 26.24 10.59
N LYS A 124 -20.33 25.59 9.73
CA LYS A 124 -19.86 24.66 8.70
C LYS A 124 -20.07 25.24 7.30
N LEU A 125 -18.98 25.30 6.54
CA LEU A 125 -19.06 25.62 5.12
C LEU A 125 -19.64 24.43 4.32
N PRO A 126 -20.28 24.70 3.16
CA PRO A 126 -20.68 23.64 2.24
C PRO A 126 -19.50 22.74 1.86
N THR A 127 -19.77 21.45 1.68
CA THR A 127 -18.72 20.49 1.28
C THR A 127 -18.15 20.86 -0.09
N LEU A 128 -16.84 21.08 -0.12
CA LEU A 128 -16.07 21.31 -1.34
C LEU A 128 -15.67 19.97 -1.96
N ARG A 129 -15.48 19.93 -3.28
CA ARG A 129 -15.09 18.73 -4.02
C ARG A 129 -13.94 19.06 -4.98
N PHE A 130 -13.04 18.10 -5.14
CA PHE A 130 -12.09 18.10 -6.25
C PHE A 130 -12.77 17.50 -7.48
N LEU A 131 -12.50 18.06 -8.66
CA LEU A 131 -13.06 17.55 -9.92
C LEU A 131 -12.12 16.57 -10.62
N GLU A 132 -10.84 16.68 -10.30
CA GLU A 132 -9.80 15.83 -10.79
C GLU A 132 -10.04 14.41 -10.29
N ASP A 133 -9.71 13.44 -11.13
CA ASP A 133 -9.76 12.02 -10.84
C ASP A 133 -8.36 11.40 -10.91
N GLU A 134 -7.33 12.16 -11.31
CA GLU A 134 -5.93 11.75 -11.41
C GLU A 134 -4.98 12.76 -10.75
N TRP A 135 -4.09 12.27 -9.89
CA TRP A 135 -3.08 13.04 -9.19
C TRP A 135 -1.69 12.54 -9.54
N THR A 136 -0.85 13.45 -10.04
CA THR A 136 0.57 13.19 -10.28
C THR A 136 1.40 13.55 -9.04
N ARG A 137 2.41 12.74 -8.75
CA ARG A 137 3.28 12.93 -7.59
C ARG A 137 3.97 14.29 -7.66
N GLY A 138 3.91 15.03 -6.57
CA GLY A 138 4.41 16.39 -6.45
C GLY A 138 3.43 17.47 -6.93
N SER A 139 2.30 17.10 -7.53
CA SER A 139 1.25 18.05 -7.93
C SER A 139 0.19 18.22 -6.84
N GLY A 140 -0.56 19.31 -6.95
CA GLY A 140 -1.73 19.55 -6.12
C GLY A 140 -2.81 20.27 -6.89
N TRP A 141 -4.05 19.88 -6.59
CA TRP A 141 -5.25 20.40 -7.24
C TRP A 141 -6.07 21.18 -6.23
N SER A 142 -6.73 22.25 -6.67
CA SER A 142 -7.58 23.09 -5.82
C SER A 142 -9.03 22.60 -5.87
N ALA A 143 -9.69 22.59 -4.72
CA ALA A 143 -11.10 22.23 -4.65
C ALA A 143 -11.93 23.22 -5.46
N LYS A 144 -12.92 22.73 -6.21
CA LYS A 144 -13.80 23.61 -6.98
C LYS A 144 -14.73 24.36 -6.05
N VAL A 145 -14.69 25.67 -6.14
CA VAL A 145 -15.62 26.57 -5.48
C VAL A 145 -16.41 27.32 -6.55
N ALA A 146 -17.73 27.32 -6.45
CA ALA A 146 -18.55 28.15 -7.34
C ALA A 146 -18.35 29.63 -6.97
N ASP A 147 -18.37 30.55 -7.95
CA ASP A 147 -18.04 31.97 -7.75
C ASP A 147 -18.77 32.61 -6.55
N GLN A 148 -20.06 32.34 -6.38
CA GLN A 148 -20.85 32.85 -5.24
C GLN A 148 -20.38 32.33 -3.87
N ARG A 149 -19.82 31.11 -3.82
CA ARG A 149 -19.30 30.46 -2.60
C ARG A 149 -17.83 30.77 -2.36
N HIS A 150 -17.15 31.34 -3.36
CA HIS A 150 -15.76 31.73 -3.23
C HIS A 150 -15.64 32.85 -2.20
N THR A 151 -16.55 33.82 -2.24
CA THR A 151 -16.66 34.90 -1.26
C THR A 151 -16.95 34.36 0.15
N GLU A 152 -17.84 33.36 0.28
CA GLU A 152 -18.15 32.74 1.58
C GLU A 152 -16.92 32.05 2.19
N LEU A 153 -16.19 31.27 1.40
CA LEU A 153 -14.95 30.61 1.83
C LEU A 153 -13.87 31.65 2.21
N SER A 154 -13.64 32.64 1.34
CA SER A 154 -12.68 33.71 1.60
C SER A 154 -13.02 34.46 2.89
N ASN A 155 -14.27 34.90 3.06
CA ASN A 155 -14.70 35.62 4.26
C ASN A 155 -14.55 34.77 5.52
N PHE A 156 -15.00 33.50 5.47
CA PHE A 156 -14.89 32.59 6.59
C PHE A 156 -13.44 32.44 7.07
N VAL A 157 -12.51 32.18 6.16
CA VAL A 157 -11.09 32.00 6.51
C VAL A 157 -10.46 33.30 7.03
N HIS A 158 -10.79 34.44 6.43
CA HIS A 158 -10.30 35.74 6.87
C HIS A 158 -10.81 36.16 8.26
N GLU A 159 -12.08 35.89 8.57
CA GLU A 159 -12.68 36.13 9.90
C GLU A 159 -12.09 35.22 11.00
N HIS A 160 -11.47 34.12 10.58
CA HIS A 160 -10.82 33.15 11.46
C HIS A 160 -9.30 33.29 11.51
N VAL A 161 -8.71 34.34 10.91
CA VAL A 161 -7.28 34.64 11.08
C VAL A 161 -6.96 34.81 12.57
N GLY A 162 -5.94 34.09 13.03
CA GLY A 162 -5.54 34.01 14.44
C GLY A 162 -6.34 33.01 15.27
N LYS A 163 -7.41 32.42 14.73
CA LYS A 163 -8.24 31.37 15.37
C LYS A 163 -7.95 30.01 14.75
N THR A 164 -8.39 28.95 15.42
CA THR A 164 -8.33 27.58 14.91
C THR A 164 -9.60 27.27 14.12
N ILE A 165 -9.46 26.56 13.00
CA ILE A 165 -10.55 25.94 12.26
C ILE A 165 -10.25 24.44 12.10
N ARG A 166 -11.27 23.64 11.78
CA ARG A 166 -11.12 22.20 11.48
C ARG A 166 -11.35 21.97 10.00
N VAL A 167 -10.39 21.32 9.36
CA VAL A 167 -10.48 20.92 7.95
C VAL A 167 -10.51 19.40 7.91
N ILE A 168 -11.62 18.84 7.44
CA ILE A 168 -11.81 17.40 7.32
C ILE A 168 -11.80 17.06 5.83
N ILE A 169 -10.95 16.10 5.44
CA ILE A 169 -10.93 15.57 4.09
C ILE A 169 -11.31 14.10 4.09
N ASP A 170 -12.24 13.72 3.20
CA ASP A 170 -12.56 12.34 2.86
C ASP A 170 -11.94 12.02 1.49
N ILE A 171 -11.10 10.99 1.41
CA ILE A 171 -10.47 10.48 0.18
C ILE A 171 -10.98 9.06 -0.07
N LYS A 172 -11.72 8.88 -1.15
CA LYS A 172 -12.23 7.58 -1.61
C LYS A 172 -11.35 7.07 -2.76
N MET A 173 -10.82 5.87 -2.59
CA MET A 173 -9.91 5.22 -3.55
C MET A 173 -10.38 3.80 -3.83
N GLU A 174 -10.01 3.25 -4.99
CA GLU A 174 -10.27 1.85 -5.31
C GLU A 174 -9.44 0.95 -4.39
N SER A 175 -10.05 -0.09 -3.80
CA SER A 175 -9.37 -0.99 -2.87
C SER A 175 -8.21 -1.76 -3.54
N SER A 176 -8.31 -2.01 -4.86
CA SER A 176 -7.33 -2.79 -5.62
C SER A 176 -5.94 -2.13 -5.70
N ILE A 177 -5.87 -0.80 -5.64
CA ILE A 177 -4.59 -0.08 -5.67
C ILE A 177 -3.76 -0.35 -4.42
N PHE A 178 -4.38 -0.77 -3.32
CA PHE A 178 -3.65 -1.12 -2.10
C PHE A 178 -3.07 -2.54 -2.14
N SER A 179 -3.23 -3.26 -3.25
CA SER A 179 -2.59 -4.56 -3.43
C SER A 179 -1.13 -4.39 -3.86
N PRO A 180 -0.14 -4.90 -3.09
CA PRO A 180 1.27 -4.87 -3.50
C PRO A 180 1.50 -5.55 -4.87
N MET A 181 0.65 -6.51 -5.23
CA MET A 181 0.74 -7.24 -6.50
C MET A 181 0.55 -6.35 -7.72
N LEU A 182 -0.15 -5.23 -7.58
CA LEU A 182 -0.38 -4.27 -8.67
C LEU A 182 0.93 -3.63 -9.16
N TYR A 183 1.92 -3.52 -8.29
CA TYR A 183 3.19 -2.84 -8.56
C TYR A 183 4.30 -3.78 -9.05
N LEU A 184 3.98 -5.06 -9.19
CA LEU A 184 4.88 -6.07 -9.74
C LEU A 184 4.49 -6.37 -11.19
N PRO A 185 5.41 -6.92 -12.02
CA PRO A 185 5.13 -7.21 -13.41
C PRO A 185 3.85 -8.03 -13.59
N ASN A 186 2.94 -7.64 -14.48
CA ASN A 186 1.68 -8.37 -14.55
C ASN A 186 1.86 -9.80 -15.12
N VAL A 187 1.49 -10.79 -14.32
CA VAL A 187 1.35 -12.21 -14.68
C VAL A 187 -0.13 -12.65 -14.68
N ASP A 188 -0.96 -11.92 -13.94
CA ASP A 188 -2.39 -12.18 -13.75
C ASP A 188 -3.15 -11.63 -14.97
N GLY A 189 -3.50 -12.54 -15.89
CA GLY A 189 -4.02 -12.19 -17.22
C GLY A 189 -3.33 -12.94 -18.35
N ALA A 190 -2.30 -13.73 -18.05
CA ALA A 190 -1.78 -14.72 -18.98
C ALA A 190 -2.94 -15.59 -19.48
N ASN A 191 -3.14 -15.62 -20.80
CA ASN A 191 -4.06 -16.58 -21.37
C ASN A 191 -3.43 -17.97 -21.18
N LYS A 192 -4.22 -18.96 -20.77
CA LYS A 192 -3.83 -20.36 -20.64
C LYS A 192 -2.95 -20.86 -21.81
N LYS A 193 -3.19 -20.34 -23.03
CA LYS A 193 -2.36 -20.64 -24.20
C LYS A 193 -0.88 -20.24 -24.08
N LEU A 194 -0.58 -19.10 -23.47
CA LEU A 194 0.79 -18.63 -23.23
C LEU A 194 1.43 -19.46 -22.11
N GLU A 195 0.70 -19.71 -21.03
CA GLU A 195 1.15 -20.59 -19.94
C GLU A 195 1.49 -21.99 -20.48
N ASP A 196 0.58 -22.60 -21.25
CA ASP A 196 0.80 -23.89 -21.90
C ASP A 196 2.01 -23.87 -22.85
N ALA A 197 2.28 -22.75 -23.52
CA ALA A 197 3.46 -22.62 -24.38
C ALA A 197 4.77 -22.55 -23.58
N CYS A 198 4.77 -21.83 -22.45
CA CYS A 198 5.88 -21.75 -21.52
C CYS A 198 6.22 -23.14 -20.93
N VAL A 199 5.20 -23.83 -20.40
CA VAL A 199 5.36 -25.18 -19.83
C VAL A 199 5.88 -26.17 -20.87
N ARG A 200 5.31 -26.15 -22.09
CA ARG A 200 5.77 -27.03 -23.18
C ARG A 200 7.22 -26.76 -23.55
N TYR A 201 7.65 -25.51 -23.57
CA TYR A 201 9.05 -25.18 -23.85
C TYR A 201 9.99 -25.78 -22.79
N LEU A 202 9.66 -25.67 -21.50
CA LEU A 202 10.46 -26.26 -20.42
C LEU A 202 10.51 -27.79 -20.52
N GLU A 203 9.39 -28.42 -20.84
CA GLU A 203 9.34 -29.87 -21.07
C GLU A 203 10.19 -30.30 -22.27
N ASP A 204 10.17 -29.54 -23.37
CA ASP A 204 11.02 -29.82 -24.53
C ASP A 204 12.51 -29.73 -24.18
N VAL A 205 12.90 -28.76 -23.36
CA VAL A 205 14.28 -28.62 -22.87
C VAL A 205 14.63 -29.80 -21.96
N ARG A 206 13.76 -30.14 -21.00
CA ARG A 206 13.97 -31.24 -20.06
C ARG A 206 14.09 -32.61 -20.75
N LEU A 207 13.30 -32.84 -21.80
CA LEU A 207 13.30 -34.07 -22.59
C LEU A 207 14.34 -34.08 -23.73
N ASN A 208 15.21 -33.06 -23.80
CA ASN A 208 16.20 -32.87 -24.87
C ASN A 208 15.60 -32.79 -26.29
N HIS A 209 14.29 -32.51 -26.41
CA HIS A 209 13.64 -32.22 -27.69
C HIS A 209 14.00 -30.83 -28.22
N LYS A 210 14.42 -29.91 -27.35
CA LYS A 210 14.93 -28.59 -27.73
C LYS A 210 16.34 -28.38 -27.19
N ARG A 211 17.30 -28.24 -28.12
CA ARG A 211 18.65 -27.80 -27.78
C ARG A 211 18.69 -26.29 -27.60
N ILE A 212 19.25 -25.85 -26.48
CA ILE A 212 19.63 -24.46 -26.23
C ILE A 212 21.10 -24.32 -26.61
N PRO A 213 21.47 -23.38 -27.49
CA PRO A 213 22.87 -23.14 -27.82
C PRO A 213 23.70 -22.90 -26.55
N GLN A 214 24.93 -23.42 -26.50
CA GLN A 214 25.89 -23.23 -25.39
C GLN A 214 25.53 -23.91 -24.06
N LEU A 215 24.27 -24.32 -23.83
CA LEU A 215 23.84 -24.96 -22.58
C LEU A 215 24.66 -26.22 -22.25
N GLU A 216 24.86 -27.12 -23.23
CA GLU A 216 25.68 -28.33 -23.04
C GLU A 216 27.14 -28.00 -22.69
N SER A 217 27.67 -26.86 -23.15
CA SER A 217 29.04 -26.44 -22.83
C SER A 217 29.13 -25.98 -21.37
N ILE A 218 28.16 -25.18 -20.92
CA ILE A 218 28.12 -24.65 -19.55
C ILE A 218 27.91 -25.79 -18.55
N LEU A 219 26.98 -26.72 -18.83
CA LEU A 219 26.70 -27.85 -17.95
C LEU A 219 27.88 -28.83 -17.80
N ASN A 220 28.82 -28.83 -18.72
CA ASN A 220 30.02 -29.67 -18.65
C ASN A 220 31.24 -28.94 -18.06
N ASP A 221 31.10 -27.66 -17.70
CA ASP A 221 32.14 -26.90 -17.02
C ASP A 221 32.25 -27.31 -15.54
N PRO A 222 33.44 -27.68 -15.03
CA PRO A 222 33.62 -27.97 -13.61
C PRO A 222 33.38 -26.77 -12.68
N GLU A 223 33.45 -25.54 -13.20
CA GLU A 223 33.18 -24.29 -12.47
C GLU A 223 31.82 -23.70 -12.87
N MET A 224 30.89 -24.53 -13.34
CA MET A 224 29.57 -24.11 -13.84
C MET A 224 28.82 -23.22 -12.84
N ASP A 225 28.41 -22.05 -13.31
CA ASP A 225 27.50 -21.16 -12.61
C ASP A 225 26.04 -21.44 -13.01
N MET A 226 25.23 -21.85 -12.03
CA MET A 226 23.83 -22.20 -12.26
C MET A 226 22.99 -20.99 -12.71
N PHE A 227 23.40 -19.77 -12.38
CA PHE A 227 22.68 -18.55 -12.80
C PHE A 227 22.95 -18.18 -14.25
N GLU A 228 24.12 -18.53 -14.80
CA GLU A 228 24.33 -18.49 -16.26
C GLU A 228 23.38 -19.45 -16.99
N VAL A 229 23.15 -20.64 -16.41
CA VAL A 229 22.17 -21.60 -16.94
C VAL A 229 20.75 -21.03 -16.87
N HIS A 230 20.36 -20.41 -15.75
CA HIS A 230 19.06 -19.79 -15.58
C HIS A 230 18.82 -18.67 -16.60
N ASP A 231 19.77 -17.75 -16.77
CA ASP A 231 19.67 -16.64 -17.73
C ASP A 231 19.53 -17.16 -19.16
N LEU A 232 20.36 -18.14 -19.54
CA LEU A 232 20.35 -18.70 -20.87
C LEU A 232 19.02 -19.37 -21.21
N ILE A 233 18.45 -20.15 -20.27
CA ILE A 233 17.13 -20.79 -20.46
C ILE A 233 16.03 -19.73 -20.57
N LEU A 234 16.04 -18.71 -19.69
CA LEU A 234 15.03 -17.65 -19.69
C LEU A 234 15.07 -16.83 -20.98
N SER A 235 16.26 -16.42 -21.41
CA SER A 235 16.48 -15.61 -22.61
C SER A 235 16.05 -16.37 -23.87
N HIS A 236 16.58 -17.58 -24.07
CA HIS A 236 16.25 -18.39 -25.23
C HIS A 236 14.78 -18.83 -25.23
N GLY A 237 14.21 -19.15 -24.07
CA GLY A 237 12.79 -19.51 -23.97
C GLY A 237 11.86 -18.38 -24.39
N CYS A 238 12.17 -17.12 -24.03
CA CYS A 238 11.40 -15.97 -24.49
C CYS A 238 11.37 -15.87 -26.03
N ASP A 239 12.53 -16.03 -26.68
CA ASP A 239 12.65 -16.01 -28.14
C ASP A 239 11.88 -17.15 -28.80
N GLU A 240 12.03 -18.36 -28.28
CA GLU A 240 11.37 -19.55 -28.83
C GLU A 240 9.85 -19.49 -28.69
N ILE A 241 9.34 -19.08 -27.54
CA ILE A 241 7.90 -18.96 -27.31
C ILE A 241 7.31 -17.91 -28.25
N GLN A 242 8.01 -16.79 -28.44
CA GLN A 242 7.60 -15.74 -29.37
C GLN A 242 7.57 -16.24 -30.83
N GLN A 243 8.53 -17.07 -31.24
CA GLN A 243 8.58 -17.61 -32.61
C GLN A 243 7.57 -18.73 -32.87
N ARG A 244 7.36 -19.63 -31.89
CA ARG A 244 6.48 -20.81 -32.03
C ARG A 244 5.00 -20.47 -31.99
N THR A 245 4.65 -19.34 -31.38
CA THR A 245 3.26 -18.99 -31.14
C THR A 245 2.74 -18.10 -32.26
N LYS A 246 1.53 -18.39 -32.75
CA LYS A 246 0.86 -17.56 -33.76
C LYS A 246 0.32 -16.24 -33.19
N TYR A 247 0.42 -16.08 -31.87
CA TYR A 247 -0.08 -14.92 -31.14
C TYR A 247 1.04 -13.89 -31.00
N LYS A 248 0.74 -12.63 -31.33
CA LYS A 248 1.68 -11.53 -31.21
C LYS A 248 1.65 -10.96 -29.79
N TRP A 249 2.06 -11.76 -28.80
CA TRP A 249 2.26 -11.22 -27.45
C TRP A 249 3.53 -10.37 -27.42
N GLU A 250 3.50 -9.32 -26.59
CA GLU A 250 4.70 -8.53 -26.33
C GLU A 250 5.75 -9.37 -25.61
N ARG A 251 7.03 -9.23 -26.02
CA ARG A 251 8.15 -9.97 -25.43
C ARG A 251 8.20 -9.82 -23.91
N LYS A 252 7.94 -8.62 -23.39
CA LYS A 252 7.91 -8.34 -21.94
C LYS A 252 6.83 -9.14 -21.22
N HIS A 253 5.64 -9.27 -21.82
CA HIS A 253 4.58 -10.09 -21.24
C HIS A 253 4.94 -11.59 -21.26
N ILE A 254 5.54 -12.09 -22.34
CA ILE A 254 6.08 -13.46 -22.41
C ILE A 254 7.13 -13.65 -21.30
N GLN A 255 8.08 -12.73 -21.16
CA GLN A 255 9.14 -12.81 -20.17
C GLN A 255 8.59 -12.88 -18.74
N ASN A 256 7.62 -12.04 -18.38
CA ASN A 256 7.00 -12.06 -17.06
C ASN A 256 6.33 -13.41 -16.76
N VAL A 257 5.49 -13.90 -17.68
CA VAL A 257 4.75 -15.16 -17.51
C VAL A 257 5.70 -16.37 -17.52
N PHE A 258 6.69 -16.35 -18.41
CA PHE A 258 7.66 -17.43 -18.51
C PHE A 258 8.54 -17.49 -17.27
N THR A 259 9.02 -16.34 -16.78
CA THR A 259 9.81 -16.27 -15.54
C THR A 259 9.01 -16.74 -14.34
N HIS A 260 7.72 -16.39 -14.25
CA HIS A 260 6.83 -16.93 -13.21
C HIS A 260 6.80 -18.46 -13.22
N ILE A 261 6.55 -19.06 -14.39
CA ILE A 261 6.49 -20.52 -14.52
C ILE A 261 7.85 -21.16 -14.23
N TYR A 262 8.93 -20.57 -14.76
CA TYR A 262 10.29 -21.05 -14.56
C TYR A 262 10.69 -21.01 -13.09
N PHE A 263 10.45 -19.89 -12.40
CA PHE A 263 10.70 -19.77 -10.97
C PHE A 263 9.96 -20.87 -10.19
N MET A 264 8.66 -21.03 -10.44
CA MET A 264 7.85 -22.01 -9.72
C MET A 264 8.27 -23.48 -9.97
N GLN A 265 8.78 -23.82 -11.16
CA GLN A 265 9.11 -25.19 -11.54
C GLN A 265 10.59 -25.56 -11.39
N CYS A 266 11.49 -24.58 -11.51
CA CYS A 266 12.92 -24.83 -11.63
C CYS A 266 13.75 -24.22 -10.50
N VAL A 267 13.35 -23.06 -9.96
CA VAL A 267 14.13 -22.35 -8.92
C VAL A 267 13.56 -22.62 -7.53
N LEU A 268 12.26 -22.38 -7.34
CA LEU A 268 11.58 -22.54 -6.04
C LEU A 268 11.74 -23.94 -5.42
N PRO A 269 11.74 -25.06 -6.16
CA PRO A 269 11.96 -26.37 -5.55
C PRO A 269 13.33 -26.56 -4.89
N GLY A 270 14.32 -25.74 -5.25
CA GLY A 270 15.65 -25.72 -4.63
C GLY A 270 15.75 -24.79 -3.41
N ILE A 271 14.67 -24.07 -3.06
CA ILE A 271 14.62 -23.16 -1.92
C ILE A 271 13.94 -23.90 -0.75
N GLU A 272 14.71 -24.23 0.27
CA GLU A 272 14.24 -24.92 1.47
C GLU A 272 14.04 -23.96 2.64
N TYR A 273 14.93 -22.97 2.77
CA TYR A 273 14.98 -22.02 3.87
C TYR A 273 14.90 -20.57 3.38
N PHE A 274 14.82 -19.66 4.33
CA PHE A 274 14.75 -18.23 4.03
C PHE A 274 16.08 -17.72 3.46
N GLU A 275 17.18 -18.20 4.02
CA GLU A 275 18.55 -17.82 3.67
C GLU A 275 18.83 -18.09 2.19
N ASP A 276 18.28 -19.18 1.64
CA ASP A 276 18.36 -19.53 0.22
C ASP A 276 17.74 -18.44 -0.69
N PHE A 277 16.72 -17.69 -0.23
CA PHE A 277 16.19 -16.58 -1.01
C PHE A 277 17.22 -15.46 -1.18
N ILE A 278 18.04 -15.19 -0.17
CA ILE A 278 19.04 -14.13 -0.21
C ILE A 278 20.10 -14.50 -1.25
N GLU A 279 20.63 -15.71 -1.18
CA GLU A 279 21.61 -16.23 -2.15
C GLU A 279 21.06 -16.16 -3.59
N VAL A 280 19.81 -16.59 -3.79
CA VAL A 280 19.20 -16.55 -5.12
C VAL A 280 18.96 -15.13 -5.61
N ILE A 281 18.59 -14.19 -4.73
CA ILE A 281 18.42 -12.78 -5.09
C ILE A 281 19.77 -12.16 -5.47
N ASP A 282 20.80 -12.35 -4.65
CA ASP A 282 22.14 -11.81 -4.86
C ASP A 282 22.75 -12.34 -6.16
N ALA A 283 22.65 -13.64 -6.40
CA ALA A 283 23.15 -14.26 -7.60
C ALA A 283 22.35 -13.82 -8.85
N SER A 284 21.02 -13.71 -8.74
CA SER A 284 20.19 -13.16 -9.83
C SER A 284 20.57 -11.72 -10.18
N ARG A 285 20.89 -10.89 -9.18
CA ARG A 285 21.33 -9.50 -9.38
C ARG A 285 22.72 -9.44 -10.01
N SER A 286 23.65 -10.24 -9.52
CA SER A 286 25.02 -10.34 -10.05
C SER A 286 25.03 -10.75 -11.53
N HIS A 287 24.10 -11.63 -11.92
CA HIS A 287 23.90 -12.07 -13.31
C HIS A 287 22.91 -11.20 -14.11
N CYS A 288 22.43 -10.08 -13.55
CA CYS A 288 21.50 -9.17 -14.21
C CYS A 288 20.16 -9.80 -14.66
N ILE A 289 19.70 -10.87 -13.98
CA ILE A 289 18.44 -11.57 -14.26
C ILE A 289 17.26 -10.86 -13.56
N ALA A 290 17.04 -9.58 -13.89
CA ALA A 290 16.03 -8.75 -13.25
C ALA A 290 14.61 -9.36 -13.18
N PRO A 291 14.10 -10.07 -14.23
CA PRO A 291 12.79 -10.73 -14.13
C PRO A 291 12.70 -11.74 -13.00
N LEU A 292 13.78 -12.49 -12.73
CA LEU A 292 13.81 -13.52 -11.69
C LEU A 292 13.77 -12.87 -10.31
N THR A 293 14.58 -11.82 -10.09
CA THR A 293 14.53 -11.01 -8.86
C THR A 293 13.12 -10.47 -8.58
N ARG A 294 12.41 -9.98 -9.61
CA ARG A 294 11.02 -9.49 -9.47
C ARG A 294 10.01 -10.59 -9.17
N GLU A 295 10.25 -11.79 -9.64
CA GLU A 295 9.37 -12.92 -9.35
C GLU A 295 9.59 -13.47 -7.94
N ILE A 296 10.83 -13.47 -7.44
CA ILE A 296 11.13 -13.75 -6.04
C ILE A 296 10.46 -12.71 -5.14
N GLU A 297 10.57 -11.41 -5.47
CA GLU A 297 9.87 -10.33 -4.78
C GLU A 297 8.35 -10.58 -4.73
N ARG A 298 7.75 -11.00 -5.86
CA ARG A 298 6.33 -11.39 -5.90
C ARG A 298 6.01 -12.54 -4.97
N TYR A 299 6.82 -13.59 -5.00
CA TYR A 299 6.60 -14.78 -4.18
C TYR A 299 6.60 -14.41 -2.68
N ILE A 300 7.60 -13.64 -2.24
CA ILE A 300 7.71 -13.20 -0.84
C ILE A 300 6.51 -12.34 -0.45
N CYS A 301 6.14 -11.35 -1.26
CA CYS A 301 4.95 -10.52 -1.01
C CYS A 301 3.68 -11.37 -0.90
N ARG A 302 3.48 -12.36 -1.79
CA ARG A 302 2.34 -13.29 -1.72
C ARG A 302 2.36 -14.13 -0.44
N THR A 303 3.53 -14.52 0.03
CA THR A 303 3.70 -15.25 1.29
C THR A 303 3.28 -14.37 2.47
N ILE A 304 3.77 -13.12 2.55
CA ILE A 304 3.37 -12.18 3.61
C ILE A 304 1.86 -11.94 3.59
N ILE A 305 1.24 -11.71 2.42
CA ILE A 305 -0.22 -11.50 2.29
C ILE A 305 -0.99 -12.70 2.86
N LYS A 306 -0.46 -13.92 2.77
CA LYS A 306 -1.08 -15.14 3.32
C LYS A 306 -0.78 -15.36 4.80
N SER A 307 0.37 -14.91 5.29
CA SER A 307 0.93 -15.25 6.61
C SER A 307 0.99 -14.08 7.59
N THR A 308 0.21 -13.00 7.36
CA THR A 308 0.28 -11.60 7.88
C THR A 308 0.51 -11.33 9.38
N LYS A 309 0.84 -12.32 10.22
CA LYS A 309 0.92 -12.18 11.68
C LYS A 309 2.34 -12.23 12.26
N ASP A 310 3.36 -12.64 11.50
CA ASP A 310 4.72 -12.71 12.02
C ASP A 310 5.53 -11.43 11.72
N LEU A 311 5.53 -10.50 12.66
CA LEU A 311 6.29 -9.25 12.55
C LEU A 311 7.80 -9.49 12.50
N THR A 312 8.31 -10.61 13.04
CA THR A 312 9.74 -10.98 12.96
C THR A 312 10.10 -11.31 11.53
N PHE A 313 9.27 -12.12 10.86
CA PHE A 313 9.43 -12.42 9.44
C PHE A 313 9.35 -11.15 8.58
N ILE A 314 8.42 -10.24 8.85
CA ILE A 314 8.30 -8.98 8.12
C ILE A 314 9.53 -8.07 8.30
N LYS A 315 10.09 -7.99 9.52
CA LYS A 315 11.35 -7.27 9.79
C LYS A 315 12.52 -7.86 9.01
N LYS A 316 12.62 -9.20 8.96
CA LYS A 316 13.61 -9.91 8.13
C LYS A 316 13.45 -9.54 6.66
N MET A 317 12.22 -9.60 6.13
CA MET A 317 11.96 -9.26 4.72
C MET A 317 12.26 -7.80 4.41
N LEU A 318 12.02 -6.88 5.36
CA LEU A 318 12.37 -5.47 5.16
C LEU A 318 13.88 -5.25 5.04
N LEU A 319 14.69 -5.94 5.84
CA LEU A 319 16.15 -5.88 5.75
C LEU A 319 16.64 -6.40 4.40
N VAL A 320 16.13 -7.56 3.97
CA VAL A 320 16.46 -8.11 2.64
C VAL A 320 16.02 -7.17 1.54
N ALA A 321 14.82 -6.59 1.64
CA ALA A 321 14.29 -5.70 0.63
C ALA A 321 15.09 -4.40 0.50
N GLU A 322 15.58 -3.86 1.61
CA GLU A 322 16.46 -2.69 1.59
C GLU A 322 17.81 -3.03 0.98
N HIS A 323 18.45 -4.11 1.43
CA HIS A 323 19.76 -4.53 0.95
C HIS A 323 19.75 -4.87 -0.55
N ASN A 324 18.68 -5.51 -1.02
CA ASN A 324 18.54 -6.00 -2.39
C ASN A 324 17.72 -5.10 -3.32
N GLU A 325 17.37 -3.89 -2.88
CA GLU A 325 16.55 -2.93 -3.64
C GLU A 325 15.27 -3.57 -4.20
N LEU A 326 14.47 -4.20 -3.33
CA LEU A 326 13.16 -4.77 -3.65
C LEU A 326 12.06 -3.78 -3.24
N PRO A 327 11.71 -2.80 -4.09
CA PRO A 327 10.92 -1.64 -3.68
C PRO A 327 9.48 -1.98 -3.26
N VAL A 328 8.85 -2.96 -3.90
CA VAL A 328 7.47 -3.36 -3.58
C VAL A 328 7.45 -4.09 -2.24
N LEU A 329 8.41 -4.99 -2.02
CA LEU A 329 8.54 -5.69 -0.74
C LEU A 329 8.91 -4.71 0.39
N LYS A 330 9.83 -3.78 0.15
CA LYS A 330 10.21 -2.73 1.10
C LYS A 330 9.00 -1.88 1.49
N MET A 331 8.24 -1.41 0.51
CA MET A 331 7.02 -0.63 0.73
C MET A 331 6.04 -1.42 1.61
N MET A 332 5.69 -2.64 1.19
CA MET A 332 4.73 -3.48 1.91
C MET A 332 5.15 -3.73 3.36
N CYS A 333 6.41 -4.12 3.59
CA CYS A 333 6.90 -4.41 4.94
C CYS A 333 6.98 -3.14 5.79
N SER A 334 7.40 -2.02 5.22
CA SER A 334 7.45 -0.73 5.92
C SER A 334 6.07 -0.27 6.34
N GLY A 335 5.08 -0.39 5.45
CA GLY A 335 3.69 -0.06 5.74
C GLY A 335 3.11 -0.91 6.88
N ILE A 336 3.32 -2.24 6.86
CA ILE A 336 2.82 -3.13 7.92
C ILE A 336 3.49 -2.84 9.27
N ILE A 337 4.81 -2.62 9.28
CA ILE A 337 5.53 -2.28 10.52
C ILE A 337 5.06 -0.92 11.04
N ALA A 338 4.92 0.08 10.17
CA ALA A 338 4.45 1.40 10.57
C ALA A 338 3.02 1.37 11.14
N ASP A 339 2.13 0.57 10.54
CA ASP A 339 0.77 0.35 11.05
C ASP A 339 0.79 -0.24 12.46
N SER A 340 1.62 -1.27 12.68
CA SER A 340 1.80 -1.89 14.01
C SER A 340 2.32 -0.93 15.08
N ILE A 341 3.05 0.11 14.68
CA ILE A 341 3.52 1.16 15.59
C ILE A 341 2.42 2.15 15.92
N VAL A 342 1.60 2.53 14.93
CA VAL A 342 0.51 3.50 15.11
C VAL A 342 -0.61 2.91 15.98
N ASP A 343 -0.93 1.64 15.83
CA ASP A 343 -1.98 0.96 16.59
C ASP A 343 -1.67 0.89 18.11
N GLU A 344 -0.40 0.73 18.49
CA GLU A 344 0.03 0.60 19.88
C GLU A 344 0.23 1.94 20.63
N SER A 345 -0.31 3.03 20.06
CA SER A 345 -0.40 4.48 20.41
C SER A 345 -0.03 5.06 21.80
N ALA A 346 0.29 4.28 22.82
CA ALA A 346 0.81 4.74 24.11
C ALA A 346 2.35 4.71 24.21
N LYS A 347 3.07 4.13 23.24
CA LYS A 347 4.51 3.81 23.37
C LYS A 347 5.36 3.98 22.08
N ASP A 348 4.96 4.83 21.14
CA ASP A 348 5.64 5.02 19.84
C ASP A 348 7.18 5.03 19.92
N HIS A 349 7.75 5.78 20.87
CA HIS A 349 9.20 5.86 21.04
C HIS A 349 9.85 4.58 21.59
N ALA A 350 9.20 3.88 22.53
CA ALA A 350 9.74 2.66 23.11
C ALA A 350 9.64 1.48 22.14
N GLN A 351 8.55 1.39 21.39
CA GLN A 351 8.33 0.38 20.37
C GLN A 351 9.27 0.57 19.18
N MET A 352 9.45 1.81 18.71
CA MET A 352 10.44 2.15 17.66
C MET A 352 11.86 1.73 18.05
N ASN A 353 12.24 1.93 19.32
CA ASN A 353 13.54 1.50 19.83
C ASN A 353 13.66 -0.03 19.95
N ALA A 354 12.57 -0.73 20.31
CA ALA A 354 12.53 -2.19 20.34
C ALA A 354 12.68 -2.80 18.94
N ILE A 355 11.91 -2.30 17.98
CA ILE A 355 12.02 -2.68 16.55
C ILE A 355 13.44 -2.44 16.05
N SER A 356 14.03 -1.27 16.34
CA SER A 356 15.40 -0.96 15.94
C SER A 356 16.42 -1.93 16.52
N ARG A 357 16.25 -2.38 17.77
CA ARG A 357 17.14 -3.36 18.41
C ARG A 357 16.99 -4.74 17.77
N GLU A 358 15.75 -5.18 17.56
CA GLU A 358 15.47 -6.48 16.93
C GLU A 358 15.98 -6.52 15.49
N MET A 359 15.82 -5.45 14.71
CA MET A 359 16.34 -5.38 13.35
C MET A 359 17.87 -5.44 13.31
N ARG A 360 18.59 -4.85 14.28
CA ARG A 360 20.05 -5.03 14.38
C ARG A 360 20.43 -6.48 14.67
N GLN A 361 19.74 -7.12 15.61
CA GLN A 361 19.98 -8.53 15.94
C GLN A 361 19.70 -9.43 14.73
N ILE A 362 18.64 -9.14 13.98
CA ILE A 362 18.30 -9.87 12.77
C ILE A 362 19.35 -9.62 11.68
N ALA A 363 19.78 -8.39 11.44
CA ALA A 363 20.79 -8.06 10.44
C ALA A 363 22.09 -8.83 10.69
N GLN A 364 22.52 -8.91 11.95
CA GLN A 364 23.67 -9.72 12.36
C GLN A 364 23.48 -11.23 12.11
N GLN A 365 22.25 -11.74 12.14
CA GLN A 365 21.95 -13.14 11.85
C GLN A 365 21.84 -13.43 10.35
N ILE A 366 21.45 -12.43 9.56
CA ILE A 366 21.30 -12.53 8.10
C ILE A 366 22.66 -12.44 7.40
N ALA A 367 23.63 -11.73 7.98
CA ALA A 367 25.02 -11.69 7.53
C ALA A 367 25.68 -13.07 7.68
N LEU A 368 25.34 -13.98 6.78
CA LEU A 368 25.92 -15.30 6.59
C LEU A 368 26.57 -15.33 5.19
N THR A 369 27.66 -14.60 5.00
CA THR A 369 28.70 -14.90 3.99
C THR A 369 29.98 -14.05 4.18
N GLU A 370 30.93 -14.63 4.91
CA GLU A 370 32.39 -14.49 4.71
C GLU A 370 33.12 -13.13 4.85
N SER A 371 32.94 -12.38 5.94
CA SER A 371 34.04 -11.56 6.51
C SER A 371 33.72 -11.08 7.93
N GLU A 372 34.38 -11.65 8.95
CA GLU A 372 34.39 -11.10 10.34
C GLU A 372 35.16 -9.77 10.40
N SER A 373 34.69 -8.75 9.68
CA SER A 373 35.32 -7.44 9.58
C SER A 373 34.44 -6.38 10.24
N ALA A 374 35.08 -5.45 10.95
CA ALA A 374 34.41 -4.32 11.58
C ALA A 374 33.61 -3.44 10.57
N THR A 375 33.85 -3.61 9.27
CA THR A 375 33.12 -2.95 8.19
C THR A 375 31.68 -3.46 8.03
N GLU A 376 31.41 -4.76 8.22
CA GLU A 376 30.05 -5.30 8.08
C GLU A 376 29.12 -4.87 9.21
N GLU A 377 29.64 -4.73 10.43
CA GLU A 377 28.85 -4.18 11.55
C GLU A 377 28.43 -2.73 11.28
N VAL A 378 29.33 -1.93 10.68
CA VAL A 378 29.04 -0.54 10.29
C VAL A 378 28.00 -0.50 9.18
N ASP A 379 28.10 -1.38 8.18
CA ASP A 379 27.15 -1.43 7.06
C ASP A 379 25.75 -1.87 7.53
N ASN A 380 25.66 -2.86 8.42
CA ASN A 380 24.41 -3.29 9.04
C ASN A 380 23.76 -2.18 9.88
N ASP A 381 24.56 -1.40 10.62
CA ASP A 381 24.04 -0.27 11.37
C ASP A 381 23.56 0.86 10.45
N ILE A 382 24.26 1.13 9.36
CA ILE A 382 23.81 2.09 8.34
C ILE A 382 22.48 1.64 7.73
N LEU A 383 22.37 0.37 7.34
CA LEU A 383 21.16 -0.24 6.79
C LEU A 383 19.96 -0.06 7.74
N VAL A 384 20.12 -0.48 8.99
CA VAL A 384 19.05 -0.34 10.00
C VAL A 384 18.73 1.12 10.24
N ASN A 385 19.72 2.01 10.33
CA ASN A 385 19.47 3.43 10.57
C ASN A 385 18.67 4.09 9.44
N ASN A 386 18.94 3.73 8.17
CA ASN A 386 18.17 4.20 7.01
C ASN A 386 16.71 3.75 7.11
N ILE A 387 16.48 2.45 7.33
CA ILE A 387 15.12 1.90 7.50
C ILE A 387 14.40 2.59 8.66
N MET A 388 15.07 2.76 9.80
CA MET A 388 14.45 3.41 10.97
C MET A 388 14.16 4.89 10.74
N ALA A 389 14.94 5.60 9.91
CA ALA A 389 14.65 6.98 9.53
C ALA A 389 13.39 7.06 8.67
N GLU A 390 13.24 6.16 7.69
CA GLU A 390 12.06 6.05 6.85
C GLU A 390 10.81 5.66 7.65
N LEU A 391 10.90 4.62 8.50
CA LEU A 391 9.80 4.21 9.38
C LEU A 391 9.35 5.36 10.29
N LYS A 392 10.28 6.12 10.87
CA LYS A 392 9.94 7.31 11.68
C LYS A 392 9.21 8.37 10.86
N SER A 393 9.62 8.60 9.62
CA SER A 393 8.94 9.54 8.72
C SER A 393 7.52 9.04 8.43
N LEU A 394 7.39 7.75 8.13
CA LEU A 394 6.14 7.12 7.75
C LEU A 394 5.13 7.05 8.91
N THR A 395 5.53 6.60 10.10
CA THR A 395 4.66 6.59 11.29
C THR A 395 4.14 7.98 11.62
N ARG A 396 4.89 9.05 11.31
CA ARG A 396 4.41 10.43 11.48
C ARG A 396 3.35 10.82 10.46
N SER A 397 3.41 10.31 9.23
CA SER A 397 2.41 10.60 8.20
C SER A 397 1.19 9.68 8.28
N MET A 398 1.32 8.45 8.76
CA MET A 398 0.18 7.54 8.98
C MET A 398 -0.75 7.97 10.13
N ARG A 399 -0.50 9.12 10.77
CA ARG A 399 -1.29 9.61 11.91
C ARG A 399 -2.78 9.75 11.55
N ARG A 400 -3.58 8.88 12.19
CA ARG A 400 -5.04 8.89 12.34
C ARG A 400 -5.81 9.30 11.09
N VAL A 401 -5.80 8.40 10.12
CA VAL A 401 -6.78 8.41 9.04
C VAL A 401 -7.81 7.33 9.35
N SER A 402 -9.08 7.69 9.58
CA SER A 402 -10.11 6.68 9.86
C SER A 402 -10.55 6.01 8.57
N ILE A 403 -10.57 4.68 8.59
CA ILE A 403 -10.96 3.85 7.45
C ILE A 403 -12.41 3.44 7.60
N SER A 404 -13.23 3.72 6.59
CA SER A 404 -14.58 3.17 6.48
C SER A 404 -14.72 2.39 5.17
N LYS A 405 -15.29 1.18 5.28
CA LYS A 405 -15.64 0.34 4.13
C LYS A 405 -17.09 0.63 3.75
N SER A 406 -17.37 0.81 2.46
CA SER A 406 -18.68 1.24 1.98
C SER A 406 -19.68 0.08 1.94
N THR A 407 -20.17 -0.39 3.09
CA THR A 407 -21.21 -1.42 3.09
C THR A 407 -22.43 -0.95 2.29
N LYS A 408 -22.66 -1.54 1.11
CA LYS A 408 -23.94 -1.42 0.40
C LYS A 408 -25.00 -2.03 1.32
N SER A 409 -25.77 -1.18 1.98
CA SER A 409 -26.95 -1.61 2.73
C SER A 409 -27.98 -2.15 1.73
N SER A 410 -28.04 -3.47 1.56
CA SER A 410 -29.21 -4.11 0.99
C SER A 410 -30.37 -3.90 1.96
N ASN A 411 -31.38 -3.15 1.53
CA ASN A 411 -32.66 -3.02 2.22
C ASN A 411 -33.24 -4.42 2.51
N SER A 412 -33.16 -4.88 3.76
CA SER A 412 -34.24 -5.56 4.47
C SER A 412 -33.79 -5.96 5.87
N SER A 413 -34.04 -5.11 6.85
CA SER A 413 -34.15 -5.55 8.25
C SER A 413 -35.14 -4.63 8.93
N ARG A 414 -36.33 -5.17 9.21
CA ARG A 414 -37.33 -4.52 10.08
C ARG A 414 -36.66 -4.18 11.41
N SER A 415 -36.56 -2.89 11.71
CA SER A 415 -36.25 -2.38 13.03
C SER A 415 -37.41 -2.69 13.98
N THR A 416 -37.25 -3.66 14.86
CA THR A 416 -38.05 -3.75 16.09
C THR A 416 -37.25 -3.09 17.21
N SER A 417 -37.57 -1.84 17.52
CA SER A 417 -37.11 -1.16 18.73
C SER A 417 -37.77 -1.78 19.96
N PRO A 418 -37.04 -2.07 21.04
CA PRO A 418 -37.62 -2.19 22.38
C PRO A 418 -37.67 -0.78 22.99
N CYS A 419 -38.88 -0.25 23.19
CA CYS A 419 -39.10 0.92 24.02
C CYS A 419 -38.83 0.58 25.49
N VAL A 420 -37.92 1.30 26.13
CA VAL A 420 -37.82 1.38 27.59
C VAL A 420 -38.18 2.81 27.98
N MET A 421 -39.40 2.98 28.50
CA MET A 421 -39.84 4.21 29.17
C MET A 421 -39.67 4.02 30.67
N HIS A 422 -38.83 4.85 31.26
CA HIS A 422 -38.84 5.11 32.70
C HIS A 422 -39.80 6.26 32.95
N GLU A 423 -40.85 6.05 33.75
CA GLU A 423 -41.33 7.03 34.73
C GLU A 423 -42.35 6.37 35.66
N THR A 424 -41.96 6.22 36.92
CA THR A 424 -42.82 5.75 38.02
C THR A 424 -42.96 6.89 39.02
N SER A 425 -44.15 7.49 39.08
CA SER A 425 -44.72 8.10 40.30
C SER A 425 -46.12 8.60 39.97
N ASP A 426 -47.16 7.89 40.42
CA ASP A 426 -48.01 8.44 41.47
C ASP A 426 -49.07 7.45 41.99
N ALA A 427 -49.50 7.74 43.21
CA ALA A 427 -50.17 6.85 44.13
C ALA A 427 -51.71 6.85 44.04
N ARG A 428 -52.27 5.81 44.69
CA ARG A 428 -53.60 5.68 45.34
C ARG A 428 -54.84 5.34 44.49
N VAL A 429 -55.23 4.06 44.62
CA VAL A 429 -56.47 3.54 45.26
C VAL A 429 -57.77 4.36 45.04
N VAL A 430 -58.78 3.74 44.41
CA VAL A 430 -60.07 3.31 45.02
C VAL A 430 -60.91 2.59 43.94
N THR A 431 -61.58 1.54 44.39
CA THR A 431 -62.46 0.60 43.69
C THR A 431 -63.84 1.13 43.29
N SER A 432 -64.42 0.41 42.32
CA SER A 432 -65.86 0.09 42.13
C SER A 432 -66.72 0.97 41.22
N GLY A 433 -67.43 0.31 40.30
CA GLY A 433 -68.87 0.52 40.17
C GLY A 433 -69.42 0.98 38.81
N LYS A 434 -70.07 0.00 38.14
CA LYS A 434 -71.35 0.09 37.38
C LYS A 434 -71.43 0.73 35.99
N SER A 435 -72.16 -0.03 35.15
CA SER A 435 -73.12 0.33 34.09
C SER A 435 -72.59 1.17 32.91
N GLY A 436 -72.79 0.82 31.64
CA GLY A 436 -73.86 0.06 30.98
C GLY A 436 -74.45 0.93 29.87
N CYS A 437 -74.78 0.31 28.72
CA CYS A 437 -75.58 0.89 27.61
C CYS A 437 -74.91 2.04 26.82
N THR A 438 -75.06 2.26 25.51
CA THR A 438 -75.89 1.67 24.44
C THR A 438 -75.28 2.10 23.10
N GLN A 439 -75.62 1.34 22.06
CA GLN A 439 -75.49 1.62 20.63
C GLN A 439 -75.92 3.05 20.21
N ARG A 440 -75.23 3.60 19.21
CA ARG A 440 -75.75 3.72 17.84
C ARG A 440 -74.62 3.82 16.83
#